data_AF-A0A6T9ZHI2-F1
#
_entry.id   AF-A0A6T9ZHI2-F1
#
_cell.length_a   1.000
_cell.length_b   1.000
_cell.length_c   1.000
_cell.angle_alpha   90.00
_cell.angle_beta   90.00
_cell.angle_gamma   90.00
#
_symmetry.space_group_name_H-M   'P 1'
#
loop_
_entity.id
_entity.type
_entity.pdbx_description
1 polymer ?
#
loop_
_entity_poly.entity_id
_entity_poly.type
_entity_poly.pdbx_seq_one_letter_code
_entity_poly.pdbx_strand_id
1 'polypeptide(L)'
;MDDNNNNGDEDVAGAPTTTGTPSTGTSGNEQPIYTMDNLVTCVHGVQFNHDGQLLLYWSKAKKQAIRLVHVQTGKVYSNWPKDRGLNFVHKATFSPNSGYLAIGNDLGYVKLIRLHFYGAL
;
A
#
# COMPACT_ATOMS: atom_id res chain seq x y z
N MET A 1 -52.37 20.47 28.31
CA MET A 1 -51.60 21.31 27.37
C MET A 1 -50.38 20.50 27.04
N ASP A 2 -50.36 20.08 25.78
CA ASP A 2 -49.38 19.33 25.02
C ASP A 2 -49.25 17.82 25.31
N ASP A 3 -50.01 17.10 24.48
CA ASP A 3 -49.84 15.71 24.07
C ASP A 3 -48.47 15.45 23.44
N ASN A 4 -48.18 14.16 23.20
CA ASN A 4 -47.49 13.60 22.01
C ASN A 4 -46.26 12.76 22.39
N ASN A 5 -46.38 11.45 22.62
CA ASN A 5 -46.61 10.32 21.69
C ASN A 5 -45.29 9.68 21.21
N ASN A 6 -45.33 8.35 21.31
CA ASN A 6 -44.39 7.32 20.97
C ASN A 6 -44.24 7.13 19.45
N ASN A 7 -43.02 6.83 18.99
CA ASN A 7 -42.69 5.69 18.12
C ASN A 7 -41.40 5.95 17.32
N GLY A 8 -40.62 4.88 17.16
CA GLY A 8 -39.33 4.90 16.49
C GLY A 8 -39.41 5.07 14.97
N ASP A 9 -38.28 5.49 14.44
CA ASP A 9 -37.85 5.17 13.08
C ASP A 9 -36.48 4.49 13.17
N GLU A 10 -36.47 3.28 12.65
CA GLU A 10 -35.35 2.41 12.35
C GLU A 10 -35.01 2.63 10.87
N ASP A 11 -33.94 3.36 10.56
CA ASP A 11 -33.43 3.52 9.18
C ASP A 11 -32.01 4.16 9.26
N VAL A 12 -30.96 3.79 8.52
CA VAL A 12 -30.68 2.66 7.64
C VAL A 12 -29.15 2.62 7.49
N ALA A 13 -28.58 1.47 7.16
CA ALA A 13 -27.16 1.34 6.86
C ALA A 13 -26.77 2.23 5.65
N GLY A 14 -25.84 3.15 5.85
CA GLY A 14 -25.23 3.94 4.77
C GLY A 14 -23.70 3.92 4.89
N ALA A 15 -23.05 2.95 4.25
CA ALA A 15 -21.64 3.10 3.87
C ALA A 15 -21.54 3.92 2.57
N PRO A 16 -20.33 4.32 2.14
CA PRO A 16 -19.62 5.57 2.41
C PRO A 16 -19.75 6.57 1.25
N THR A 17 -19.88 7.88 1.52
CA THR A 17 -19.74 8.90 0.46
C THR A 17 -18.48 9.73 0.68
N THR A 18 -17.64 9.62 -0.33
CA THR A 18 -16.32 10.20 -0.53
C THR A 18 -16.34 11.72 -0.61
N THR A 19 -15.51 12.41 0.17
CA THR A 19 -14.87 13.67 -0.26
C THR A 19 -13.58 13.87 0.53
N GLY A 20 -12.48 13.30 0.05
CA GLY A 20 -11.14 13.63 0.56
C GLY A 20 -10.64 14.91 -0.11
N THR A 21 -10.90 16.06 0.49
CA THR A 21 -10.25 17.32 0.14
C THR A 21 -8.78 17.23 0.60
N PRO A 22 -7.77 17.45 -0.27
CA PRO A 22 -6.37 17.44 0.15
C PRO A 22 -6.09 18.70 1.00
N SER A 23 -6.10 18.55 2.32
CA SER A 23 -5.76 19.62 3.25
C SER A 23 -4.25 19.80 3.35
N THR A 24 -3.77 20.96 2.90
CA THR A 24 -2.45 21.50 3.25
C THR A 24 -2.30 21.54 4.77
N GLY A 25 -1.25 20.88 5.27
CA GLY A 25 -1.20 20.33 6.63
C GLY A 25 -1.18 21.30 7.81
N THR A 26 -1.12 20.66 9.00
CA THR A 26 -0.81 21.14 10.37
C THR A 26 -2.01 21.14 11.35
N SER A 27 -2.32 19.98 11.95
CA SER A 27 -2.70 19.87 13.38
C SER A 27 -2.96 18.42 13.83
N GLY A 28 -1.99 17.81 14.52
CA GLY A 28 -2.14 16.92 15.68
C GLY A 28 -2.95 15.63 15.64
N ASN A 29 -3.72 15.30 14.59
CA ASN A 29 -4.56 14.10 14.58
C ASN A 29 -4.95 13.65 13.14
N GLU A 30 -3.99 13.68 12.23
CA GLU A 30 -4.21 13.16 10.88
C GLU A 30 -4.31 11.63 10.93
N GLN A 31 -5.52 11.12 10.67
CA GLN A 31 -5.77 9.68 10.60
C GLN A 31 -5.17 9.12 9.30
N PRO A 32 -4.52 7.95 9.34
CA PRO A 32 -3.98 7.33 8.14
C PRO A 32 -5.11 7.03 7.14
N ILE A 33 -4.89 7.37 5.87
CA ILE A 33 -5.83 7.05 4.78
C ILE A 33 -6.01 5.52 4.66
N TYR A 34 -4.89 4.79 4.79
CA TYR A 34 -4.85 3.33 4.77
C TYR A 34 -3.87 2.79 5.82
N THR A 35 -4.25 1.70 6.48
CA THR A 35 -3.39 0.91 7.38
C THR A 35 -3.21 -0.48 6.79
N MET A 36 -1.99 -1.02 6.82
CA MET A 36 -1.65 -2.29 6.15
C MET A 36 -0.84 -3.21 7.06
N ASP A 37 -1.44 -4.32 7.47
CA ASP A 37 -0.84 -5.24 8.45
C ASP A 37 -0.28 -6.53 7.80
N ASN A 38 0.05 -6.45 6.50
CA ASN A 38 0.50 -7.61 5.71
C ASN A 38 1.92 -8.10 6.04
N LEU A 39 2.72 -7.27 6.72
CA LEU A 39 4.04 -7.62 7.23
C LEU A 39 3.99 -7.65 8.75
N VAL A 40 4.26 -8.82 9.35
CA VAL A 40 4.27 -9.04 10.81
C VAL A 40 5.62 -8.66 11.47
N THR A 41 6.44 -7.87 10.78
CA THR A 41 7.81 -7.51 11.19
C THR A 41 8.07 -6.05 10.88
N CYS A 42 9.06 -5.44 11.52
CA CYS A 42 9.47 -4.06 11.25
C CYS A 42 9.69 -3.80 9.75
N VAL A 43 9.10 -2.71 9.24
CA VAL A 43 9.32 -2.25 7.86
C VAL A 43 10.68 -1.56 7.80
N HIS A 44 11.56 -2.07 6.93
CA HIS A 44 12.94 -1.58 6.79
C HIS A 44 13.11 -0.62 5.61
N GLY A 45 12.12 -0.57 4.72
CA GLY A 45 12.14 0.35 3.60
C GLY A 45 10.77 0.45 2.96
N VAL A 46 10.56 1.63 2.38
CA VAL A 46 9.36 2.03 1.67
C VAL A 46 9.78 2.90 0.49
N GLN A 47 9.12 2.76 -0.65
CA GLN A 47 9.42 3.54 -1.85
C GLN A 47 8.20 3.64 -2.74
N PHE A 48 7.87 4.86 -3.16
CA PHE A 48 6.94 5.08 -4.26
C PHE A 48 7.64 4.87 -5.59
N ASN A 49 6.89 4.39 -6.59
CA ASN A 49 7.33 4.45 -7.97
C ASN A 49 7.32 5.91 -8.47
N HIS A 50 7.78 6.14 -9.71
CA HIS A 50 7.98 7.50 -10.23
C HIS A 50 6.70 8.36 -10.27
N ASP A 51 5.55 7.76 -10.56
CA ASP A 51 4.27 8.47 -10.67
C ASP A 51 3.41 8.40 -9.38
N GLY A 52 3.90 7.73 -8.34
CA GLY A 52 3.22 7.58 -7.06
C GLY A 52 2.01 6.64 -7.07
N GLN A 53 1.72 5.93 -8.16
CA GLN A 53 0.60 4.97 -8.23
C GLN A 53 0.89 3.68 -7.46
N LEU A 54 2.17 3.33 -7.32
CA LEU A 54 2.62 2.15 -6.60
C LEU A 54 3.46 2.51 -5.39
N LEU A 55 3.15 1.85 -4.27
CA LEU A 55 3.96 1.88 -3.06
C LEU A 55 4.53 0.49 -2.82
N LEU A 56 5.86 0.43 -2.72
CA LEU A 56 6.59 -0.76 -2.35
C LEU A 56 7.06 -0.63 -0.91
N TYR A 57 6.93 -1.69 -0.12
CA TYR A 57 7.50 -1.74 1.21
C TYR A 57 8.01 -3.14 1.54
N TRP A 58 9.08 -3.21 2.32
CA TRP A 58 9.76 -4.46 2.62
C TRP A 58 10.34 -4.52 4.03
N SER A 59 10.67 -5.73 4.46
CA SER A 59 11.35 -6.05 5.70
C SER A 59 12.52 -6.99 5.44
N LYS A 60 13.60 -6.76 6.19
CA LYS A 60 14.80 -7.62 6.19
C LYS A 60 14.65 -8.82 7.13
N ALA A 61 13.67 -8.79 8.03
CA ALA A 61 13.58 -9.76 9.12
C ALA A 61 13.02 -11.12 8.70
N LYS A 62 12.33 -11.20 7.56
CA LYS A 62 11.70 -12.44 7.08
C LYS A 62 11.91 -12.62 5.58
N LYS A 63 12.04 -13.88 5.15
CA LYS A 63 12.12 -14.24 3.74
C LYS A 63 10.87 -13.78 3.00
N GLN A 64 11.04 -13.26 1.78
CA GLN A 64 9.97 -12.80 0.90
C GLN A 64 9.05 -11.74 1.54
N ALA A 65 9.59 -10.97 2.49
CA ALA A 65 8.85 -9.90 3.16
C ALA A 65 8.89 -8.60 2.35
N ILE A 66 8.25 -8.62 1.19
CA ILE A 66 8.07 -7.45 0.32
C ILE A 66 6.64 -7.43 -0.19
N ARG A 67 6.05 -6.25 -0.28
CA ARG A 67 4.66 -6.04 -0.68
C ARG A 67 4.57 -4.84 -1.60
N LEU A 68 3.68 -4.95 -2.57
CA LEU A 68 3.35 -3.89 -3.51
C LEU A 68 1.91 -3.47 -3.29
N VAL A 69 1.65 -2.17 -3.30
CA VAL A 69 0.34 -1.56 -3.05
C VAL A 69 -0.02 -0.68 -4.23
N HIS A 70 -1.28 -0.73 -4.63
CA HIS A 70 -1.87 0.31 -5.46
C HIS A 70 -2.37 1.45 -4.57
N VAL A 71 -1.73 2.61 -4.67
CA VAL A 71 -1.89 3.73 -3.73
C VAL A 71 -3.31 4.29 -3.74
N GLN A 72 -3.90 4.46 -4.93
CA GLN A 72 -5.24 5.05 -5.07
C GLN A 72 -6.35 4.23 -4.42
N THR A 73 -6.16 2.91 -4.30
CA THR A 73 -7.18 2.02 -3.69
C THR A 73 -6.77 1.47 -2.33
N GLY A 74 -5.53 1.69 -1.90
CA GLY A 74 -4.96 1.11 -0.69
C GLY A 74 -4.83 -0.42 -0.72
N LYS A 75 -5.02 -1.07 -1.87
CA LYS A 75 -5.02 -2.53 -1.98
C LYS A 75 -3.62 -3.08 -2.18
N VAL A 76 -3.26 -4.08 -1.38
CA VAL A 76 -2.01 -4.84 -1.51
C VAL A 76 -2.18 -5.97 -2.53
N TYR A 77 -1.23 -6.12 -3.44
CA TYR A 77 -1.21 -7.23 -4.39
C TYR A 77 -0.88 -8.55 -3.68
N SER A 78 -1.89 -9.39 -3.46
CA SER A 78 -1.77 -10.66 -2.72
C SER A 78 -0.91 -11.73 -3.41
N ASN A 79 -0.88 -11.72 -4.74
CA ASN A 79 -0.14 -12.70 -5.56
C ASN A 79 1.28 -12.23 -5.92
N TRP A 80 1.80 -11.18 -5.27
CA TRP A 80 3.08 -10.60 -5.61
C TRP A 80 4.04 -10.53 -4.40
N PRO A 81 5.32 -10.91 -4.58
CA PRO A 81 5.92 -11.46 -5.80
C PRO A 81 5.54 -12.94 -6.00
N LYS A 82 5.15 -13.31 -7.23
CA LYS A 82 4.69 -14.67 -7.57
C LYS A 82 5.82 -15.71 -7.48
N ASP A 83 7.06 -15.25 -7.56
CA ASP A 83 8.27 -16.06 -7.51
C ASP A 83 8.81 -16.18 -6.07
N ARG A 84 8.96 -17.42 -5.60
CA ARG A 84 9.42 -17.77 -4.25
C ARG A 84 10.96 -17.69 -4.05
N GLY A 85 11.72 -17.13 -4.97
CA GLY A 85 13.19 -17.06 -4.88
C GLY A 85 13.80 -15.78 -4.28
N LEU A 86 13.06 -14.97 -3.51
CA LEU A 86 13.54 -13.63 -3.09
C LEU A 86 14.38 -13.59 -1.80
N ASN A 87 14.52 -14.70 -1.06
CA ASN A 87 15.22 -14.78 0.24
C ASN A 87 14.94 -13.56 1.13
N PHE A 88 15.92 -13.05 1.89
CA PHE A 88 15.73 -11.87 2.74
C PHE A 88 15.97 -10.61 1.91
N VAL A 89 14.94 -9.78 1.79
CA VAL A 89 15.01 -8.57 0.97
C VAL A 89 15.72 -7.46 1.73
N HIS A 90 16.85 -6.99 1.21
CA HIS A 90 17.64 -5.92 1.82
C HIS A 90 17.31 -4.54 1.27
N LYS A 91 17.17 -4.44 -0.05
CA LYS A 91 16.83 -3.22 -0.77
C LYS A 91 15.96 -3.56 -1.97
N ALA A 92 15.10 -2.64 -2.35
CA ALA A 92 14.40 -2.68 -3.61
C ALA A 92 14.37 -1.27 -4.21
N THR A 93 14.33 -1.17 -5.55
CA THR A 93 14.17 0.11 -6.24
C THR A 93 13.48 -0.02 -7.59
N PHE A 94 12.61 0.94 -7.89
CA PHE A 94 12.05 1.11 -9.23
C PHE A 94 13.09 1.71 -10.19
N SER A 95 12.96 1.41 -11.47
CA SER A 95 13.61 2.17 -12.53
C SER A 95 12.98 3.56 -12.65
N PRO A 96 13.68 4.55 -13.25
CA PRO A 96 13.15 5.91 -13.40
C PRO A 96 11.79 5.99 -14.10
N ASN A 97 11.52 5.08 -15.04
CA ASN A 97 10.25 4.99 -15.75
C ASN A 97 9.26 3.98 -15.14
N SER A 98 9.57 3.41 -13.97
CA SER A 98 8.80 2.32 -13.32
C SER A 98 8.62 1.04 -14.15
N GLY A 99 9.27 0.91 -15.32
CA GLY A 99 9.21 -0.30 -16.17
C GLY A 99 9.87 -1.54 -15.54
N TYR A 100 10.77 -1.33 -14.59
CA TYR A 100 11.46 -2.40 -13.87
C TYR A 100 11.48 -2.15 -12.36
N LEU A 101 11.56 -3.25 -11.62
CA LEU A 101 11.82 -3.27 -10.18
C LEU A 101 13.01 -4.19 -9.90
N ALA A 102 14.05 -3.62 -9.30
CA ALA A 102 15.22 -4.36 -8.82
C ALA A 102 15.05 -4.67 -7.32
N ILE A 103 15.32 -5.91 -6.92
CA ILE A 103 15.23 -6.35 -5.52
C ILE A 103 16.51 -7.10 -5.15
N GLY A 104 17.29 -6.53 -4.24
CA GLY A 104 18.52 -7.12 -3.71
C GLY A 104 18.25 -7.95 -2.45
N ASN A 105 18.83 -9.14 -2.41
CA ASN A 105 18.74 -10.04 -1.26
C ASN A 105 20.04 -10.11 -0.43
N ASP A 106 19.98 -10.82 0.70
CA ASP A 106 21.09 -11.07 1.62
C ASP A 106 22.22 -11.91 1.02
N LEU A 107 21.92 -12.72 0.00
CA LEU A 107 22.91 -13.54 -0.71
C LEU A 107 23.73 -12.76 -1.75
N GLY A 108 23.49 -11.45 -1.90
CA GLY A 108 24.16 -10.61 -2.90
C GLY A 108 23.60 -10.73 -4.31
N TYR A 109 22.47 -11.43 -4.50
CA TYR A 109 21.79 -11.49 -5.79
C TYR A 109 20.75 -10.38 -5.91
N VAL A 110 20.62 -9.84 -7.13
CA VAL A 110 19.58 -8.88 -7.48
C VAL A 110 18.61 -9.53 -8.46
N LYS A 111 17.34 -9.56 -8.07
CA LYS A 111 16.25 -9.97 -8.95
C LYS A 111 15.68 -8.75 -9.66
N LEU A 112 15.64 -8.78 -10.98
CA LEU A 112 15.01 -7.75 -11.81
C LEU A 112 13.66 -8.26 -12.31
N ILE A 113 12.59 -7.50 -12.06
CA ILE A 113 11.22 -7.82 -12.44
C ILE A 113 10.72 -6.73 -13.39
N ARG A 114 10.16 -7.13 -14.54
CA ARG A 114 9.51 -6.19 -15.46
C ARG A 114 8.07 -5.92 -14.99
N LEU A 115 7.70 -4.66 -14.87
CA LEU A 115 6.33 -4.24 -14.58
C LEU A 115 5.62 -3.92 -15.89
N HIS A 116 4.82 -4.87 -16.40
CA HIS A 116 4.26 -4.77 -17.75
C HIS A 116 3.35 -3.55 -17.97
N PHE A 117 2.72 -3.03 -16.91
CA PHE A 117 1.89 -1.84 -17.00
C PHE A 117 2.69 -0.57 -17.35
N TYR A 118 3.97 -0.52 -16.97
CA TYR A 118 4.87 0.61 -17.23
C TYR A 118 5.81 0.35 -18.43
N GLY A 119 5.44 -0.62 -19.29
CA GLY A 119 6.22 -1.04 -20.43
C GLY A 119 5.91 -0.26 -21.71
N ALA A 120 6.86 0.59 -22.12
CA ALA A 120 6.99 1.26 -23.41
C ALA A 120 6.01 2.42 -23.72
N LEU A 121 6.57 3.63 -23.76
CA LEU A 121 6.38 4.54 -24.90
C LEU A 121 7.63 4.42 -25.79
#